data_AF-A0AAW3X613-F1
#
_entry.id   AF-A0AAW3X613-F1
#
_cell.length_a   1.000
_cell.length_b   1.000
_cell.length_c   1.000
_cell.angle_alpha   90.00
_cell.angle_beta   90.00
_cell.angle_gamma   90.00
#
_symmetry.space_group_name_H-M   'P 1'
#
loop_
_entity.id
_entity.type
_entity.pdbx_description
1 polymer ?
#
loop_
_entity_poly.entity_id
_entity_poly.type
_entity_poly.pdbx_seq_one_letter_code
_entity_poly.pdbx_strand_id
1 'polypeptide(L)'
;MMENYVYPDTHEMFDLHDTLEELISKESYDIGLGLGSRVDSDPDLEYLLEVLFTPVEARCSYLDIWGSKKYPDIITDIKDGKFMDISMEEFEEKREKWVKEIRETDHPMLRIVKAIKYGREVNDWEIKLHLQNLVSRQKNVLIYMQVCQSMITHGFSLTQISQAVPWVDKSDIYGLSLMLDLSMELTQEERAEVEQEYRRTGKPKVLKEVFGEE
;
A
#
# COMPACT_ATOMS: atom_id res chain seq x y z
N MET A 1 4.24 -5.03 -26.15
CA MET A 1 3.13 -5.00 -25.17
C MET A 1 2.12 -3.98 -25.69
N MET A 2 0.86 -4.35 -25.88
CA MET A 2 -0.18 -3.31 -26.08
C MET A 2 -0.49 -2.80 -24.68
N GLU A 3 -0.19 -1.53 -24.42
CA GLU A 3 -0.80 -0.82 -23.32
C GLU A 3 -2.32 -0.92 -23.52
N ASN A 4 -3.02 -1.51 -22.55
CA ASN A 4 -4.48 -1.51 -22.52
C ASN A 4 -4.94 -0.08 -22.22
N TYR A 5 -4.81 0.80 -23.21
CA TYR A 5 -5.39 2.13 -23.14
C TYR A 5 -6.90 1.97 -23.24
N VAL A 6 -7.59 2.34 -22.17
CA VAL A 6 -9.01 2.63 -22.23
C VAL A 6 -9.13 3.88 -23.09
N TYR A 7 -9.52 3.70 -24.35
CA TYR A 7 -9.80 4.82 -25.23
C TYR A 7 -11.19 5.37 -24.88
N PRO A 8 -11.30 6.67 -24.54
CA PRO A 8 -12.60 7.29 -24.32
C PRO A 8 -13.47 7.17 -25.56
N ASP A 9 -14.78 7.06 -25.35
CA ASP A 9 -15.72 7.07 -26.47
C ASP A 9 -15.84 8.47 -27.10
N THR A 10 -16.58 8.57 -28.22
CA THR A 10 -16.69 9.83 -28.95
C THR A 10 -17.31 10.96 -28.12
N HIS A 11 -18.20 10.65 -27.18
CA HIS A 11 -18.83 11.64 -26.32
C HIS A 11 -17.87 12.09 -25.22
N GLU A 12 -17.22 11.14 -24.55
CA GLU A 12 -16.18 11.42 -23.55
C GLU A 12 -15.02 12.23 -24.13
N MET A 13 -14.66 12.00 -25.39
CA MET A 13 -13.63 12.79 -26.09
C MET A 13 -14.01 14.27 -26.27
N PHE A 14 -15.30 14.59 -26.45
CA PHE A 14 -15.74 15.99 -26.53
C PHE A 14 -15.68 16.66 -25.16
N ASP A 15 -16.13 15.97 -24.12
CA ASP A 15 -16.10 16.50 -22.75
C ASP A 15 -14.65 16.73 -22.29
N LEU A 16 -13.75 15.77 -22.55
CA LEU A 16 -12.32 15.90 -22.26
C LEU A 16 -11.65 17.01 -23.07
N HIS A 17 -12.07 17.22 -24.32
CA HIS A 17 -11.57 18.33 -25.13
C HIS A 17 -11.95 19.68 -24.51
N ASP A 18 -13.20 19.85 -24.07
CA ASP A 18 -13.65 21.08 -23.45
C ASP A 18 -12.92 21.35 -22.13
N THR A 19 -12.73 20.32 -21.29
CA THR A 19 -11.93 20.44 -20.06
C THR A 19 -10.47 20.78 -20.37
N LEU A 20 -9.87 20.16 -21.40
CA LEU A 20 -8.50 20.45 -21.80
C LEU A 20 -8.33 21.89 -22.27
N GLU A 21 -9.21 22.39 -23.13
CA GLU A 21 -9.16 23.78 -23.60
C GLU A 21 -9.35 24.78 -22.46
N GLU A 22 -10.23 24.49 -21.50
CA GLU A 22 -10.36 25.30 -20.29
C GLU A 22 -9.05 25.32 -19.49
N LEU A 23 -8.42 24.17 -19.26
CA LEU A 23 -7.16 24.08 -18.53
C LEU A 23 -6.01 24.82 -19.24
N ILE A 24 -5.90 24.69 -20.56
CA ILE A 24 -4.90 25.39 -21.39
C ILE A 24 -5.09 26.90 -21.32
N SER A 25 -6.34 27.38 -21.22
CA SER A 25 -6.63 28.81 -21.15
C SER A 25 -6.16 29.49 -19.86
N LYS A 26 -5.87 28.71 -18.81
CA LYS A 26 -5.45 29.21 -17.49
C LYS A 26 -3.93 29.32 -17.42
N GLU A 27 -3.44 30.46 -16.90
CA GLU A 27 -2.00 30.67 -16.67
C GLU A 27 -1.46 29.79 -15.54
N SER A 28 -2.30 29.51 -14.53
CA SER A 28 -2.06 28.49 -13.52
C SER A 28 -3.36 27.82 -13.11
N TYR A 29 -3.30 26.52 -12.85
CA TYR A 29 -4.44 25.72 -12.42
C TYR A 29 -4.14 25.05 -11.08
N ASP A 30 -5.16 25.01 -10.23
CA ASP A 30 -5.12 24.36 -8.92
C ASP A 30 -6.38 23.50 -8.78
N ILE A 31 -6.18 22.19 -8.82
CA ILE A 31 -7.22 21.16 -8.64
C ILE A 31 -7.88 21.21 -7.24
N GLY A 32 -7.27 21.94 -6.30
CA GLY A 32 -7.72 22.09 -4.94
C GLY A 32 -7.50 20.84 -4.08
N LEU A 33 -7.47 21.05 -2.76
CA LEU A 33 -7.13 20.01 -1.79
C LEU A 33 -8.04 18.77 -1.86
N GLY A 34 -9.33 18.93 -2.17
CA GLY A 34 -10.29 17.83 -2.19
C GLY A 34 -10.02 16.80 -3.29
N LEU A 35 -9.99 17.26 -4.55
CA LEU A 35 -9.70 16.41 -5.71
C LEU A 35 -8.20 16.06 -5.76
N GLY A 36 -7.32 17.03 -5.49
CA GLY A 36 -5.87 16.86 -5.51
C GLY A 36 -5.31 15.87 -4.48
N SER A 37 -6.13 15.43 -3.51
CA SER A 37 -5.77 14.42 -2.54
C SER A 37 -6.34 13.02 -2.79
N ARG A 38 -7.08 12.82 -3.90
CA ARG A 38 -7.58 11.49 -4.27
C ARG A 38 -6.43 10.56 -4.66
N VAL A 39 -6.54 9.31 -4.21
CA VAL A 39 -5.62 8.22 -4.56
C VAL A 39 -6.48 7.06 -5.04
N ASP A 40 -6.77 7.04 -6.33
CA ASP A 40 -7.58 6.01 -6.98
C ASP A 40 -6.68 5.08 -7.79
N SER A 41 -6.95 3.76 -7.75
CA SER A 41 -6.20 2.76 -8.51
C SER A 41 -6.50 2.81 -10.01
N ASP A 42 -7.61 3.41 -10.38
CA ASP A 42 -8.09 3.60 -11.75
C ASP A 42 -8.74 5.00 -11.83
N PRO A 43 -7.93 6.07 -11.94
CA PRO A 43 -8.43 7.44 -11.98
C PRO A 43 -9.19 7.72 -13.28
N ASP A 44 -10.26 8.51 -13.19
CA ASP A 44 -10.98 8.97 -14.38
C ASP A 44 -10.11 9.91 -15.25
N LEU A 45 -10.44 9.97 -16.55
CA LEU A 45 -9.62 10.68 -17.54
C LEU A 45 -9.62 12.20 -17.34
N GLU A 46 -10.71 12.77 -16.83
CA GLU A 46 -10.81 14.20 -16.56
C GLU A 46 -9.88 14.58 -15.40
N TYR A 47 -9.92 13.81 -14.32
CA TYR A 47 -9.01 13.96 -13.20
C TYR A 47 -7.55 13.89 -13.65
N LEU A 48 -7.19 12.97 -14.55
CA LEU A 48 -5.84 12.86 -15.10
C LEU A 48 -5.39 14.14 -15.84
N LEU A 49 -6.29 14.83 -16.54
CA LEU A 49 -6.00 16.13 -17.15
C LEU A 49 -5.77 17.19 -16.07
N GLU A 50 -6.64 17.27 -15.06
CA GLU A 50 -6.46 18.21 -13.94
C GLU A 50 -5.15 17.97 -13.17
N VAL A 51 -4.75 16.71 -13.00
CA VAL A 51 -3.46 16.31 -12.42
C VAL A 51 -2.30 16.90 -13.21
N LEU A 52 -2.34 16.78 -14.55
CA LEU A 52 -1.27 17.20 -15.45
C LEU A 52 -1.04 18.72 -15.37
N PHE A 53 -2.11 19.50 -15.26
CA PHE A 53 -2.05 20.96 -15.18
C PHE A 53 -1.82 21.51 -13.76
N THR A 54 -1.82 20.64 -12.74
CA THR A 54 -1.51 21.03 -11.36
C THR A 54 -0.01 21.03 -11.10
N PRO A 55 0.57 22.09 -10.51
CA PRO A 55 1.98 22.08 -10.10
C PRO A 55 2.32 20.91 -9.17
N VAL A 56 3.44 20.23 -9.44
CA VAL A 56 3.89 19.06 -8.67
C VAL A 56 3.99 19.37 -7.17
N GLU A 57 4.53 20.53 -6.80
CA GLU A 57 4.66 20.95 -5.40
C GLU A 57 3.29 21.08 -4.71
N ALA A 58 2.29 21.63 -5.40
CA ALA A 58 0.93 21.77 -4.87
C ALA A 58 0.27 20.40 -4.67
N ARG A 59 0.37 19.51 -5.67
CA ARG A 59 -0.17 18.15 -5.60
C ARG A 59 0.49 17.33 -4.48
N CYS A 60 1.81 17.38 -4.36
CA CYS A 60 2.54 16.72 -3.26
C CYS A 60 2.07 17.25 -1.90
N SER A 61 1.87 18.58 -1.77
CA SER A 61 1.36 19.19 -0.54
C SER A 61 -0.07 18.71 -0.22
N TYR A 62 -0.94 18.53 -1.21
CA TYR A 62 -2.30 18.01 -1.00
C TYR A 62 -2.33 16.56 -0.55
N LEU A 63 -1.50 15.72 -1.16
CA LEU A 63 -1.33 14.32 -0.77
C LEU A 63 -0.76 14.21 0.65
N ASP A 64 0.19 15.07 1.02
CA ASP A 64 0.76 15.11 2.36
C ASP A 64 -0.26 15.56 3.41
N ILE A 65 -1.00 16.65 3.13
CA ILE A 65 -2.08 17.13 4.01
C ILE A 65 -3.15 16.07 4.19
N TRP A 66 -3.54 15.36 3.12
CA TRP A 66 -4.55 14.31 3.22
C TRP A 66 -4.04 13.07 3.93
N GLY A 67 -2.83 12.60 3.63
CA GLY A 67 -2.19 11.52 4.38
C GLY A 67 -2.15 11.84 5.87
N SER A 68 -1.79 13.07 6.20
CA SER A 68 -1.74 13.57 7.58
C SER A 68 -3.12 13.79 8.21
N LYS A 69 -4.18 14.11 7.45
CA LYS A 69 -5.54 14.38 7.99
C LYS A 69 -6.47 13.18 8.00
N LYS A 70 -6.41 12.31 7.00
CA LYS A 70 -7.22 11.09 6.91
C LYS A 70 -6.61 9.93 7.69
N TYR A 71 -5.29 9.91 7.80
CA TYR A 71 -4.54 8.85 8.45
C TYR A 71 -3.54 9.35 9.51
N PRO A 72 -3.82 10.42 10.28
CA PRO A 72 -2.88 10.93 11.30
C PRO A 72 -2.45 9.81 12.24
N ASP A 73 -3.43 8.98 12.60
CA ASP A 73 -3.25 7.97 13.61
C ASP A 73 -3.19 6.57 13.02
N ILE A 74 -3.46 6.32 11.73
CA ILE A 74 -3.35 4.93 11.19
C ILE A 74 -1.89 4.47 11.18
N ILE A 75 -0.96 5.31 10.72
CA ILE A 75 0.47 4.93 10.72
C ILE A 75 1.00 4.81 12.15
N THR A 76 0.55 5.69 13.05
CA THR A 76 0.88 5.67 14.47
C THR A 76 0.29 4.44 15.15
N ASP A 77 -0.99 4.13 14.94
CA ASP A 77 -1.69 2.93 15.37
C ASP A 77 -1.01 1.65 14.85
N ILE A 78 -0.60 1.63 13.58
CA ILE A 78 0.17 0.51 12.99
C ILE A 78 1.52 0.34 13.67
N LYS A 79 2.19 1.44 14.06
CA LYS A 79 3.47 1.40 14.79
C LYS A 79 3.28 0.99 16.26
N ASP A 80 2.21 1.46 16.88
CA ASP A 80 1.93 1.31 18.31
C ASP A 80 1.08 0.07 18.62
N GLY A 81 0.64 -0.67 17.59
CA GLY A 81 -0.20 -1.87 17.75
C GLY A 81 -1.63 -1.56 18.23
N LYS A 82 -2.13 -0.36 17.93
CA LYS A 82 -3.51 0.08 18.24
C LYS A 82 -4.41 -0.13 17.03
N PHE A 83 -5.72 -0.16 17.23
CA PHE A 83 -6.70 -0.12 16.13
C PHE A 83 -7.78 0.91 16.43
N MET A 84 -7.87 1.95 15.59
CA MET A 84 -8.74 3.13 15.78
C MET A 84 -8.49 3.81 17.13
N ASP A 85 -7.23 4.15 17.42
CA ASP A 85 -6.78 4.85 18.63
C ASP A 85 -6.95 4.09 19.95
N ILE A 86 -7.40 2.84 19.91
CA ILE A 86 -7.62 2.01 21.11
C ILE A 86 -6.55 0.92 21.19
N SER A 87 -5.83 0.89 22.31
CA SER A 87 -4.91 -0.19 22.64
C SER A 87 -5.63 -1.48 23.06
N MET A 88 -4.92 -2.61 23.05
CA MET A 88 -5.47 -3.88 23.52
C MET A 88 -5.92 -3.82 25.00
N GLU A 89 -5.19 -3.09 25.84
CA GLU A 89 -5.56 -2.90 27.26
C GLU A 89 -6.86 -2.10 27.40
N GLU A 90 -6.98 -0.97 26.70
CA GLU A 90 -8.20 -0.14 26.73
C GLU A 90 -9.41 -0.88 26.14
N PHE A 91 -9.19 -1.69 25.11
CA PHE A 91 -10.24 -2.53 24.55
C PHE A 91 -10.67 -3.64 25.52
N GLU A 92 -9.72 -4.24 26.25
CA GLU A 92 -10.02 -5.25 27.26
C GLU A 92 -10.83 -4.66 28.42
N GLU A 93 -10.49 -3.46 28.90
CA GLU A 93 -11.32 -2.75 29.90
C GLU A 93 -12.76 -2.51 29.41
N LYS A 94 -12.91 -2.17 28.12
CA LYS A 94 -14.23 -2.00 27.49
C LYS A 94 -14.99 -3.33 27.43
N ARG A 95 -14.33 -4.42 27.06
CA ARG A 95 -14.90 -5.78 27.04
C ARG A 95 -15.35 -6.21 28.43
N GLU A 96 -14.57 -5.94 29.47
CA GLU A 96 -14.92 -6.26 30.85
C GLU A 96 -16.17 -5.50 31.32
N LYS A 97 -16.27 -4.21 30.99
CA LYS A 97 -17.47 -3.39 31.26
C LYS A 97 -18.72 -4.00 30.59
N TRP A 98 -18.60 -4.44 29.35
CA TRP A 98 -19.68 -5.13 28.63
C TRP A 98 -20.09 -6.45 29.29
N VAL A 99 -19.14 -7.26 29.73
CA VAL A 99 -19.43 -8.51 30.45
C VAL A 99 -20.15 -8.22 31.77
N LYS A 100 -19.74 -7.19 32.50
CA LYS A 100 -20.41 -6.75 33.73
C LYS A 100 -21.85 -6.32 33.46
N GLU A 101 -22.07 -5.50 32.44
CA GLU A 101 -23.41 -5.05 32.04
C GLU A 101 -24.34 -6.20 31.65
N ILE A 102 -23.83 -7.22 30.95
CA ILE A 102 -24.58 -8.44 30.63
C ILE A 102 -24.99 -9.18 31.92
N ARG A 103 -24.06 -9.33 32.88
CA ARG A 103 -24.33 -10.00 34.17
C ARG A 103 -25.40 -9.27 34.99
N GLU A 104 -25.38 -7.94 34.96
CA GLU A 104 -26.33 -7.07 35.68
C GLU A 104 -27.68 -6.90 34.96
N THR A 105 -27.80 -7.32 33.70
CA THR A 105 -29.06 -7.20 32.94
C THR A 105 -30.03 -8.30 33.33
N ASP A 106 -31.10 -8.00 34.07
CA ASP A 106 -32.06 -9.01 34.56
C ASP A 106 -32.91 -9.66 33.45
N HIS A 107 -33.31 -8.89 32.43
CA HIS A 107 -34.22 -9.38 31.39
C HIS A 107 -33.52 -10.37 30.45
N PRO A 108 -33.94 -11.66 30.38
CA PRO A 108 -33.18 -12.71 29.69
C PRO A 108 -32.96 -12.46 28.20
N MET A 109 -33.99 -11.99 27.48
CA MET A 109 -33.86 -11.71 26.05
C MET A 109 -32.96 -10.50 25.78
N LEU A 110 -32.99 -9.50 26.66
CA LEU A 110 -32.15 -8.31 26.53
C LEU A 110 -30.68 -8.67 26.80
N ARG A 111 -30.45 -9.55 27.78
CA ARG A 111 -29.13 -10.10 28.10
C ARG A 111 -28.52 -10.81 26.88
N ILE A 112 -29.29 -11.64 26.18
CA ILE A 112 -28.85 -12.33 24.95
C ILE A 112 -28.54 -11.33 23.82
N VAL A 113 -29.43 -10.34 23.59
CA VAL A 113 -29.23 -9.33 22.54
C VAL A 113 -27.95 -8.52 22.79
N LYS A 114 -27.70 -8.09 24.04
CA LYS A 114 -26.45 -7.40 24.42
C LYS A 114 -25.22 -8.29 24.20
N ALA A 115 -25.28 -9.56 24.60
CA ALA A 115 -24.18 -10.49 24.42
C ALA A 115 -23.81 -10.69 22.94
N ILE A 116 -24.79 -10.85 22.06
CA ILE A 116 -24.56 -10.98 20.62
C ILE A 116 -23.98 -9.68 20.05
N LYS A 117 -24.53 -8.52 20.44
CA LYS A 117 -24.01 -7.22 19.99
C LYS A 117 -22.55 -7.02 20.38
N TYR A 118 -22.22 -7.20 21.67
CA TYR A 118 -20.86 -7.00 22.17
C TYR A 118 -19.89 -8.06 21.62
N GLY A 119 -20.34 -9.31 21.46
CA GLY A 119 -19.53 -10.35 20.83
C GLY A 119 -19.14 -10.03 19.39
N ARG A 120 -20.03 -9.42 18.60
CA ARG A 120 -19.70 -8.96 17.24
C ARG A 120 -18.66 -7.85 17.24
N GLU A 121 -18.80 -6.87 18.12
CA GLU A 121 -17.85 -5.76 18.26
C GLU A 121 -16.44 -6.26 18.65
N VAL A 122 -16.36 -7.24 19.56
CA VAL A 122 -15.09 -7.89 19.93
C VAL A 122 -14.48 -8.60 18.73
N ASN A 123 -15.23 -9.46 18.06
CA ASN A 123 -14.75 -10.22 16.91
C ASN A 123 -14.27 -9.30 15.77
N ASP A 124 -15.02 -8.24 15.46
CA ASP A 124 -14.65 -7.28 14.41
C ASP A 124 -13.37 -6.53 14.77
N TRP A 125 -13.20 -6.13 16.02
CA TRP A 125 -11.99 -5.45 16.48
C TRP A 125 -10.77 -6.39 16.44
N GLU A 126 -10.90 -7.62 16.92
CA GLU A 126 -9.83 -8.63 16.90
C GLU A 126 -9.36 -8.96 15.48
N ILE A 127 -10.30 -9.17 14.54
CA ILE A 127 -9.98 -9.45 13.13
C ILE A 127 -9.24 -8.27 12.51
N LYS A 128 -9.71 -7.04 12.72
CA LYS A 128 -9.09 -5.85 12.14
C LYS A 128 -7.72 -5.57 12.73
N LEU A 129 -7.55 -5.70 14.04
CA LEU A 129 -6.23 -5.61 14.68
C LEU A 129 -5.28 -6.69 14.14
N HIS A 130 -5.77 -7.92 13.96
CA HIS A 130 -4.96 -9.00 13.39
C HIS A 130 -4.47 -8.65 11.98
N LEU A 131 -5.37 -8.21 11.10
CA LEU A 131 -5.02 -7.78 9.74
C LEU A 131 -4.03 -6.61 9.76
N GLN A 132 -4.25 -5.61 10.60
CA GLN A 132 -3.34 -4.49 10.76
C GLN A 132 -1.96 -4.93 11.24
N ASN A 133 -1.89 -5.89 12.16
CA ASN A 133 -0.62 -6.46 12.62
C ASN A 133 0.10 -7.24 11.51
N LEU A 134 -0.63 -7.98 10.66
CA LEU A 134 -0.06 -8.63 9.47
C LEU A 134 0.53 -7.59 8.51
N VAL A 135 -0.23 -6.54 8.21
CA VAL A 135 0.23 -5.41 7.38
C VAL A 135 1.45 -4.74 8.02
N SER A 136 1.43 -4.45 9.32
CA SER A 136 2.55 -3.81 10.03
C SER A 136 3.83 -4.64 9.97
N ARG A 137 3.71 -5.98 10.11
CA ARG A 137 4.84 -6.91 10.03
C ARG A 137 5.40 -7.02 8.62
N GLN A 138 4.56 -6.87 7.60
CA GLN A 138 4.97 -7.02 6.19
C GLN A 138 5.17 -5.69 5.47
N LYS A 139 4.88 -4.53 6.08
CA LYS A 139 4.95 -3.22 5.42
C LYS A 139 6.30 -2.92 4.81
N ASN A 140 7.37 -3.27 5.51
CA ASN A 140 8.73 -3.05 5.01
C ASN A 140 8.97 -3.90 3.77
N VAL A 141 8.55 -5.18 3.80
CA VAL A 141 8.65 -6.08 2.65
C VAL A 141 7.86 -5.53 1.45
N LEU A 142 6.61 -5.08 1.66
CA LEU A 142 5.77 -4.52 0.60
C LEU A 142 6.36 -3.23 0.02
N ILE A 143 6.83 -2.32 0.87
CA ILE A 143 7.47 -1.06 0.44
C ILE A 143 8.75 -1.37 -0.34
N TYR A 144 9.60 -2.27 0.17
CA TYR A 144 10.85 -2.62 -0.49
C TYR A 144 10.61 -3.34 -1.81
N MET A 145 9.63 -4.24 -1.89
CA MET A 145 9.21 -4.85 -3.14
C MET A 145 8.79 -3.78 -4.16
N GLN A 146 7.96 -2.82 -3.77
CA GLN A 146 7.51 -1.76 -4.69
C GLN A 146 8.66 -0.85 -5.14
N VAL A 147 9.55 -0.46 -4.23
CA VAL A 147 10.73 0.36 -4.54
C VAL A 147 11.66 -0.39 -5.50
N CYS A 148 11.98 -1.66 -5.20
CA CYS A 148 12.81 -2.49 -6.05
C CYS A 148 12.16 -2.67 -7.42
N GLN A 149 10.89 -3.08 -7.50
CA GLN A 149 10.15 -3.23 -8.75
C GLN A 149 10.21 -1.96 -9.60
N SER A 150 9.99 -0.79 -8.99
CA SER A 150 10.07 0.50 -9.69
C SER A 150 11.48 0.74 -10.27
N MET A 151 12.53 0.55 -9.46
CA MET A 151 13.90 0.74 -9.93
C MET A 151 14.29 -0.25 -11.05
N ILE A 152 13.85 -1.51 -10.96
CA ILE A 152 14.06 -2.52 -11.99
C ILE A 152 13.39 -2.10 -13.30
N THR A 153 12.13 -1.65 -13.22
CA THR A 153 11.36 -1.18 -14.38
C THR A 153 12.03 0.01 -15.07
N HIS A 154 12.74 0.85 -14.31
CA HIS A 154 13.49 1.99 -14.83
C HIS A 154 14.95 1.65 -15.23
N GLY A 155 15.32 0.37 -15.27
CA GLY A 155 16.60 -0.10 -15.81
C GLY A 155 17.80 0.06 -14.87
N PHE A 156 17.58 0.20 -13.56
CA PHE A 156 18.67 0.23 -12.58
C PHE A 156 19.31 -1.16 -12.44
N SER A 157 20.64 -1.20 -12.29
CA SER A 157 21.36 -2.46 -12.06
C SER A 157 21.14 -3.00 -10.64
N LEU A 158 21.40 -4.30 -10.44
CA LEU A 158 21.31 -4.94 -9.12
C LEU A 158 22.15 -4.21 -8.08
N THR A 159 23.39 -3.83 -8.44
CA THR A 159 24.27 -3.07 -7.54
C THR A 159 23.72 -1.70 -7.19
N GLN A 160 23.15 -0.96 -8.14
CA GLN A 160 22.54 0.35 -7.87
C GLN A 160 21.34 0.23 -6.93
N ILE A 161 20.50 -0.79 -7.13
CA ILE A 161 19.34 -1.04 -6.27
C ILE A 161 19.81 -1.43 -4.87
N SER A 162 20.75 -2.37 -4.75
CA SER A 162 21.31 -2.82 -3.47
C SER A 162 21.95 -1.66 -2.68
N GLN A 163 22.54 -0.68 -3.34
CA GLN A 163 23.06 0.54 -2.67
C GLN A 163 21.94 1.47 -2.18
N ALA A 164 20.82 1.58 -2.92
CA ALA A 164 19.69 2.41 -2.54
C ALA A 164 18.83 1.78 -1.44
N VAL A 165 18.73 0.45 -1.40
CA VAL A 165 17.99 -0.34 -0.41
C VAL A 165 18.90 -1.37 0.28
N PRO A 166 19.90 -0.93 1.08
CA PRO A 166 20.95 -1.80 1.62
C PRO A 166 20.48 -2.86 2.63
N TRP A 167 19.21 -2.84 3.00
CA TRP A 167 18.55 -3.80 3.87
C TRP A 167 17.82 -4.91 3.10
N VAL A 168 17.87 -4.90 1.77
CA VAL A 168 17.36 -5.97 0.91
C VAL A 168 18.53 -6.72 0.31
N ASP A 169 18.52 -8.03 0.52
CA ASP A 169 19.52 -8.95 -0.01
C ASP A 169 19.51 -8.94 -1.55
N LYS A 170 20.68 -9.07 -2.18
CA LYS A 170 20.80 -9.06 -3.65
C LYS A 170 20.03 -10.22 -4.28
N SER A 171 20.01 -11.37 -3.61
CA SER A 171 19.21 -12.53 -4.00
C SER A 171 17.69 -12.25 -3.97
N ASP A 172 17.20 -11.47 -3.02
CA ASP A 172 15.78 -11.09 -2.95
C ASP A 172 15.41 -10.09 -4.06
N ILE A 173 16.29 -9.13 -4.36
CA ILE A 173 16.09 -8.17 -5.47
C ILE A 173 16.02 -8.91 -6.82
N TYR A 174 16.97 -9.81 -7.09
CA TYR A 174 16.97 -10.59 -8.33
C TYR A 174 15.84 -11.62 -8.37
N GLY A 175 15.50 -12.24 -7.24
CA GLY A 175 14.33 -13.11 -7.15
C GLY A 175 13.04 -12.37 -7.49
N LEU A 176 12.88 -11.13 -7.02
CA LEU A 176 11.74 -10.30 -7.35
C LEU A 176 11.65 -10.01 -8.86
N SER A 177 12.76 -9.72 -9.53
CA SER A 177 12.73 -9.47 -10.98
C SER A 177 12.22 -10.69 -11.74
N LEU A 178 12.66 -11.90 -11.35
CA LEU A 178 12.18 -13.15 -11.95
C LEU A 178 10.70 -13.42 -11.68
N MET A 179 10.26 -13.22 -10.43
CA MET A 179 8.85 -13.43 -10.05
C MET A 179 7.89 -12.51 -10.81
N LEU A 180 8.36 -11.32 -11.20
CA LEU A 180 7.57 -10.31 -11.89
C LEU A 180 7.84 -10.28 -13.41
N ASP A 181 8.60 -11.24 -13.94
CA ASP A 181 9.00 -11.30 -15.36
C ASP A 181 9.65 -9.99 -15.86
N LEU A 182 10.47 -9.37 -15.01
CA LEU A 182 11.20 -8.14 -15.33
C LEU A 182 12.61 -8.46 -15.80
N SER A 183 13.06 -7.79 -16.86
CA SER A 183 14.41 -7.93 -17.38
C SER A 183 15.42 -7.30 -16.42
N MET A 184 16.22 -8.12 -15.76
CA MET A 184 17.41 -7.70 -15.02
C MET A 184 18.59 -8.55 -15.46
N GLU A 185 19.53 -7.94 -16.18
CA GLU A 185 20.78 -8.60 -16.53
C GLU A 185 21.77 -8.48 -15.36
N LEU A 186 22.39 -9.61 -15.01
CA LEU A 186 23.43 -9.66 -13.98
C LEU A 186 24.81 -9.71 -14.63
N THR A 187 25.74 -8.94 -14.07
CA THR A 187 27.16 -9.17 -14.30
C THR A 187 27.60 -10.52 -13.72
N GLN A 188 28.77 -11.02 -14.14
CA GLN A 188 29.31 -12.28 -13.59
C GLN A 188 29.54 -12.20 -12.08
N GLU A 189 29.98 -11.05 -11.58
CA GLU A 189 30.21 -10.80 -10.16
C GLU A 189 28.88 -10.80 -9.38
N GLU A 190 27.89 -10.03 -9.86
CA GLU A 190 26.54 -10.00 -9.27
C GLU A 190 25.89 -11.39 -9.25
N ARG A 191 26.04 -12.16 -10.33
CA ARG A 191 25.51 -13.53 -10.40
C ARG A 191 26.15 -14.44 -9.36
N ALA A 192 27.46 -14.33 -9.14
CA ALA A 192 28.17 -15.13 -8.15
C ALA A 192 27.75 -14.78 -6.72
N GLU A 193 27.56 -13.49 -6.41
CA GLU A 193 27.07 -13.04 -5.10
C GLU A 193 25.64 -13.53 -4.83
N VAL A 194 24.76 -13.39 -5.81
CA VAL A 194 23.37 -13.88 -5.73
C VAL A 194 23.33 -15.40 -5.51
N GLU A 195 24.14 -16.16 -6.25
CA GLU A 195 24.22 -17.61 -6.06
C GLU A 195 24.74 -17.96 -4.67
N GLN A 196 25.83 -17.33 -4.22
CA GLN A 196 26.41 -17.58 -2.90
C GLN A 196 25.39 -17.34 -1.79
N GLU A 197 24.63 -16.25 -1.90
CA GLU A 197 23.60 -15.92 -0.93
C GLU A 197 22.44 -16.91 -0.96
N TYR A 198 21.95 -17.27 -2.15
CA TYR A 198 20.90 -18.28 -2.33
C TYR A 198 21.31 -19.62 -1.73
N ARG A 199 22.55 -20.08 -1.98
CA ARG A 199 23.09 -21.33 -1.42
C ARG A 199 23.14 -21.32 0.11
N ARG A 200 23.36 -20.14 0.71
CA ARG A 200 23.40 -19.96 2.17
C ARG A 200 22.01 -19.98 2.80
N THR A 201 21.00 -19.41 2.14
CA THR A 201 19.68 -19.15 2.74
C THR A 201 18.57 -20.09 2.24
N GLY A 202 18.74 -20.69 1.06
CA GLY A 202 17.70 -21.40 0.33
C GLY A 202 16.58 -20.49 -0.19
N LYS A 203 16.78 -19.18 -0.22
CA LYS A 203 15.78 -18.16 -0.58
C LYS A 203 16.34 -17.11 -1.56
N PRO A 204 15.46 -16.49 -2.37
CA PRO A 204 14.05 -16.83 -2.58
C PRO A 204 13.86 -18.07 -3.46
N LYS A 205 12.72 -18.78 -3.32
CA LYS A 205 12.49 -20.09 -3.96
C LYS A 205 12.55 -20.07 -5.48
N VAL A 206 12.19 -18.94 -6.10
CA VAL A 206 12.24 -18.74 -7.56
C VAL A 206 13.66 -18.93 -8.11
N LEU A 207 14.69 -18.67 -7.30
CA LEU A 207 16.09 -18.88 -7.69
C LEU A 207 16.47 -20.36 -7.85
N LYS A 208 15.62 -21.29 -7.39
CA LYS A 208 15.83 -22.72 -7.61
C LYS A 208 15.88 -23.05 -9.11
N GLU A 209 15.10 -22.35 -9.93
CA GLU A 209 15.08 -22.58 -11.38
C GLU A 209 16.33 -22.03 -12.08
N VAL A 210 17.00 -21.04 -11.46
CA VAL A 210 18.19 -20.39 -12.01
C VAL A 210 19.49 -21.06 -11.59
N PHE A 211 19.60 -21.43 -10.32
CA PHE A 211 20.83 -21.98 -9.74
C PHE A 211 20.73 -23.48 -9.43
N GLY A 212 19.53 -24.06 -9.40
CA GLY A 212 19.32 -25.47 -9.11
C GLY A 212 19.73 -25.88 -7.69
N GLU A 213 19.08 -26.91 -7.16
CA GLU A 213 19.74 -27.82 -6.23
C GLU A 213 19.99 -29.09 -7.07
N GLU A 214 21.23 -29.61 -7.09
CA GLU A 214 21.45 -30.99 -7.54
C GLU A 214 20.68 -31.97 -6.65
#